data_AF-A0A9N7JLA9-F1
#
_entry.id   AF-A0A9N7JLA9-F1
#
_cell.length_a   1.000
_cell.length_b   1.000
_cell.length_c   1.000
_cell.angle_alpha   90.00
_cell.angle_beta   90.00
_cell.angle_gamma   90.00
#
_symmetry.space_group_name_H-M   'P 1'
#
loop_
_entity.id
_entity.type
_entity.pdbx_description
1 polymer ?
#
loop_
_entity_poly.entity_id
_entity_poly.type
_entity_poly.pdbx_seq_one_letter_code
_entity_poly.pdbx_strand_id
1 'polypeptide(L)'
;MKKIKIFLDYQCCPLWAYDEEGELICNELIDELKNETEIEEILDDIQNTYDSLFVDNDIYFEYQGFENEEEKDAFLRKISRVIDLIQLKVGGIYIVENKVNV
;
A
#
# COMPACT_ATOMS: atom_id res chain seq x y z
N MET A 1 20.47 -3.45 -0.96
CA MET A 1 19.56 -3.67 0.19
C MET A 1 18.17 -3.77 -0.38
N LYS A 2 17.39 -4.77 0.04
CA LYS A 2 16.03 -4.99 -0.43
C LYS A 2 15.12 -3.82 -0.06
N LYS A 3 14.03 -3.65 -0.81
CA LYS A 3 13.09 -2.55 -0.61
C LYS A 3 11.66 -3.05 -0.54
N ILE A 4 10.85 -2.42 0.29
CA ILE A 4 9.40 -2.49 0.22
C ILE A 4 8.92 -1.11 -0.17
N LYS A 5 8.11 -1.01 -1.22
CA LYS A 5 7.44 0.22 -1.62
C LYS A 5 5.96 0.07 -1.30
N ILE A 6 5.41 1.03 -0.57
CA ILE A 6 3.95 1.18 -0.49
C ILE A 6 3.52 1.97 -1.71
N PHE A 7 2.89 1.27 -2.65
CA PHE A 7 2.49 1.77 -3.95
C PHE A 7 1.07 1.30 -4.26
N LEU A 8 0.21 2.22 -4.64
CA LEU A 8 -1.19 1.94 -4.92
C LEU A 8 -1.38 1.74 -6.42
N ASP A 9 -2.04 0.65 -6.76
CA ASP A 9 -2.53 0.38 -8.10
C ASP A 9 -3.92 -0.26 -7.96
N TYR A 10 -4.80 -0.02 -8.92
CA TYR A 10 -6.19 -0.44 -8.84
C TYR A 10 -6.27 -1.96 -8.70
N GLN A 11 -7.02 -2.44 -7.69
CA GLN A 11 -7.19 -3.86 -7.33
C GLN A 11 -5.89 -4.65 -7.07
N CYS A 12 -4.78 -3.99 -6.71
CA CYS A 12 -3.50 -4.65 -6.42
C CYS A 12 -3.14 -4.52 -4.93
N CYS A 13 -2.38 -5.46 -4.37
CA CYS A 13 -1.87 -5.29 -3.00
C CYS A 13 -1.00 -4.02 -2.91
N PRO A 14 -1.15 -3.17 -1.88
CA PRO A 14 -0.34 -1.96 -1.73
C PRO A 14 1.14 -2.20 -1.46
N LEU A 15 1.56 -3.45 -1.18
CA LEU A 15 2.93 -3.80 -0.80
C LEU A 15 3.71 -4.42 -1.97
N TRP A 16 4.83 -3.77 -2.33
CA TRP A 16 5.67 -4.19 -3.44
C TRP A 16 7.10 -4.40 -2.96
N ALA A 17 7.58 -5.65 -2.96
CA ALA A 17 8.92 -6.00 -2.51
C ALA A 17 9.90 -6.12 -3.68
N TYR A 18 11.08 -5.53 -3.53
CA TYR A 18 12.15 -5.53 -4.53
C TYR A 18 13.45 -6.06 -3.93
N ASP A 19 14.27 -6.71 -4.75
CA ASP A 19 15.59 -7.19 -4.37
C ASP A 19 16.64 -6.07 -4.34
N GLU A 20 17.90 -6.44 -4.12
CA GLU A 20 19.02 -5.50 -4.07
C GLU A 20 19.34 -4.86 -5.43
N GLU A 21 19.05 -5.56 -6.52
CA GLU A 21 19.23 -5.15 -7.90
C GLU A 21 18.11 -4.22 -8.39
N GLY A 22 16.99 -4.18 -7.65
CA GLY A 22 15.83 -3.34 -7.92
C GLY A 22 14.76 -4.02 -8.75
N GLU A 23 14.83 -5.34 -8.91
CA GLU A 23 13.81 -6.16 -9.57
C GLU A 23 12.66 -6.45 -8.61
N LEU A 24 11.44 -6.49 -9.15
CA LEU A 24 10.24 -6.81 -8.37
C LEU A 24 10.27 -8.30 -7.99
N ILE A 25 10.27 -8.59 -6.69
CA ILE A 25 10.16 -9.95 -6.16
C ILE A 25 8.69 -10.34 -6.02
N CYS A 26 7.88 -9.49 -5.39
CA CYS A 26 6.47 -9.76 -5.15
C CYS A 26 5.64 -8.48 -5.03
N ASN A 27 4.35 -8.60 -5.31
CA ASN A 27 3.30 -7.60 -5.11
C ASN A 27 2.19 -8.19 -4.21
N GLU A 28 2.62 -8.89 -3.17
CA GLU A 28 1.78 -9.54 -2.16
C GLU A 28 2.50 -9.47 -0.80
N LEU A 29 1.82 -9.86 0.27
CA LEU A 29 2.40 -9.86 1.61
C LEU A 29 3.62 -10.81 1.69
N ILE A 30 4.78 -10.27 2.03
CA ILE A 30 6.02 -11.03 2.18
C ILE A 30 5.96 -12.00 3.37
N ASP A 31 6.77 -13.06 3.33
CA ASP A 31 6.82 -14.11 4.35
C ASP A 31 7.03 -13.56 5.77
N GLU A 32 7.85 -12.51 5.91
CA GLU A 32 8.13 -11.86 7.18
C GLU A 32 6.90 -11.19 7.82
N LEU A 33 5.85 -10.94 7.04
CA LEU A 33 4.62 -10.26 7.48
C LEU A 33 3.39 -11.18 7.50
N LYS A 34 3.50 -12.45 7.06
CA LYS A 34 2.35 -13.39 6.94
C LYS A 34 1.57 -13.68 8.23
N ASN A 35 2.15 -13.37 9.40
CA ASN A 35 1.47 -13.53 10.69
C ASN A 35 1.08 -12.20 11.34
N GLU A 36 1.26 -11.08 10.64
CA GLU A 36 0.98 -9.74 11.13
C GLU A 36 -0.40 -9.29 10.66
N THR A 37 -1.44 -9.89 11.25
CA THR A 37 -2.85 -9.66 10.86
C THR A 37 -3.24 -8.18 10.87
N GLU A 38 -2.72 -7.39 11.81
CA GLU A 38 -2.98 -5.94 11.83
C GLU A 38 -2.45 -5.22 10.58
N ILE A 39 -1.28 -5.62 10.07
CA ILE A 39 -0.70 -5.04 8.85
C ILE A 39 -1.55 -5.43 7.64
N GLU A 40 -1.93 -6.70 7.54
CA GLU A 40 -2.80 -7.22 6.47
C GLU A 40 -4.15 -6.48 6.45
N GLU A 41 -4.83 -6.38 7.59
CA GLU A 41 -6.11 -5.67 7.71
C GLU A 41 -6.01 -4.19 7.29
N ILE A 42 -4.92 -3.49 7.65
CA ILE A 42 -4.73 -2.09 7.26
C ILE A 42 -4.43 -1.97 5.76
N LEU A 43 -3.63 -2.89 5.18
CA LEU A 43 -3.36 -2.90 3.74
C LEU A 43 -4.64 -3.15 2.93
N ASP A 44 -5.48 -4.09 3.38
CA ASP A 44 -6.78 -4.35 2.75
C ASP A 44 -7.70 -3.14 2.83
N ASP A 45 -7.78 -2.47 3.98
CA ASP A 45 -8.58 -1.24 4.15
C ASP A 45 -8.04 -0.09 3.29
N ILE A 46 -6.72 0.05 3.17
CA ILE A 46 -6.08 1.01 2.25
C ILE A 46 -6.48 0.70 0.81
N GLN A 47 -6.40 -0.56 0.39
CA GLN A 47 -6.71 -0.93 -0.99
C GLN A 47 -8.19 -0.73 -1.31
N ASN A 48 -9.08 -1.17 -0.43
CA ASN A 48 -10.52 -0.95 -0.57
C ASN A 48 -10.86 0.54 -0.66
N THR A 49 -10.20 1.37 0.16
CA THR A 49 -10.39 2.83 0.09
C THR A 49 -9.90 3.37 -1.25
N TYR A 50 -8.71 2.97 -1.72
CA TYR A 50 -8.15 3.42 -2.99
C TYR A 50 -9.01 3.01 -4.19
N ASP A 51 -9.48 1.76 -4.22
CA ASP A 51 -10.35 1.25 -5.28
C ASP A 51 -11.68 2.01 -5.34
N SER A 52 -12.20 2.44 -4.19
CA SER A 52 -13.44 3.25 -4.14
C SER A 52 -13.30 4.65 -4.74
N LEU A 53 -12.07 5.13 -4.95
CA LEU A 53 -11.79 6.40 -5.62
C LEU A 53 -11.97 6.31 -7.14
N PHE A 54 -12.22 5.12 -7.67
CA PHE A 54 -12.43 4.89 -9.09
C PHE A 54 -13.89 4.52 -9.36
N VAL A 55 -14.40 5.04 -10.47
CA VAL A 55 -15.59 4.49 -11.11
C VAL A 55 -15.10 3.52 -12.17
N ASP A 56 -15.42 2.24 -12.00
CA ASP A 56 -15.16 1.19 -12.99
C ASP A 56 -16.50 0.55 -13.40
N ASN A 57 -16.94 0.77 -14.63
CA ASN A 57 -18.14 0.18 -15.19
C ASN A 57 -17.95 -0.11 -16.69
N ASP A 58 -18.93 -0.78 -17.32
CA ASP A 58 -18.87 -1.20 -18.73
C ASP A 58 -18.68 -0.05 -19.74
N ILE A 59 -18.87 1.20 -19.32
CA ILE A 59 -18.79 2.39 -20.18
C ILE A 59 -17.44 3.09 -20.03
N TYR A 60 -16.96 3.28 -18.80
CA TYR A 60 -15.73 4.03 -18.54
C TYR A 60 -15.07 3.65 -17.21
N PHE A 61 -13.76 3.94 -17.17
CA PHE A 61 -12.91 3.88 -16.00
C PHE A 61 -12.37 5.29 -15.70
N GLU A 62 -12.63 5.82 -14.50
CA GLU A 62 -12.25 7.19 -14.13
C GLU A 62 -11.89 7.31 -12.64
N TYR A 63 -10.81 8.04 -12.34
CA TYR A 63 -10.44 8.43 -10.99
C TYR A 63 -11.24 9.67 -10.54
N GLN A 64 -12.05 9.52 -9.49
CA GLN A 64 -12.83 10.60 -8.87
C GLN A 64 -12.06 11.30 -7.75
N GLY A 65 -11.12 10.60 -7.12
CA GLY A 65 -10.41 11.11 -5.94
C GLY A 65 -11.30 11.20 -4.68
N PHE A 66 -10.77 11.84 -3.64
CA PHE A 66 -11.47 11.99 -2.36
C PHE A 66 -12.56 13.07 -2.43
N GLU A 67 -13.66 12.86 -1.71
CA GLU A 67 -14.76 13.85 -1.64
C GLU A 67 -14.32 15.13 -0.92
N ASN A 68 -13.45 14.98 0.09
CA ASN A 68 -12.94 16.08 0.89
C ASN A 68 -11.53 15.79 1.44
N GLU A 69 -10.86 16.86 1.90
CA GLU A 69 -9.50 16.78 2.45
C GLU A 69 -9.43 15.99 3.76
N GLU A 70 -10.50 15.92 4.56
CA GLU A 70 -10.50 15.19 5.83
C GLU A 70 -10.38 13.68 5.60
N GLU A 71 -11.09 13.14 4.61
CA GLU A 71 -10.99 11.75 4.18
C GLU A 71 -9.62 11.42 3.61
N LYS A 72 -9.08 12.31 2.76
CA LYS A 72 -7.72 12.19 2.22
C LYS A 72 -6.68 12.14 3.34
N ASP A 73 -6.78 13.04 4.31
CA ASP A 73 -5.89 13.09 5.47
C ASP A 73 -6.01 11.82 6.33
N ALA A 74 -7.22 11.31 6.53
CA ALA A 74 -7.45 10.06 7.24
C ALA A 74 -6.80 8.87 6.53
N PHE A 75 -6.91 8.82 5.20
CA PHE A 75 -6.26 7.82 4.37
C PHE A 75 -4.73 7.88 4.45
N LEU A 76 -4.13 9.07 4.31
CA LEU A 76 -2.68 9.25 4.42
C LEU A 76 -2.13 8.89 5.81
N ARG A 77 -2.93 9.09 6.87
CA ARG A 77 -2.59 8.63 8.23
C ARG A 77 -2.57 7.10 8.32
N LYS A 78 -3.49 6.38 7.66
CA LYS A 78 -3.46 4.90 7.59
C LYS A 78 -2.19 4.41 6.91
N ILE A 79 -1.82 5.01 5.78
CA ILE A 79 -0.57 4.70 5.06
C ILE A 79 0.65 4.92 5.94
N SER A 80 0.72 6.06 6.64
CA SER A 80 1.84 6.35 7.54
C SER A 80 1.93 5.31 8.66
N ARG A 81 0.79 4.94 9.26
CA ARG A 81 0.72 3.90 10.30
C ARG A 81 1.22 2.55 9.80
N VAL A 82 0.78 2.09 8.64
CA VAL A 82 1.19 0.77 8.13
C VAL A 82 2.68 0.75 7.77
N ILE A 83 3.21 1.85 7.25
CA ILE A 83 4.64 2.00 6.99
C ILE A 83 5.44 1.87 8.29
N ASP A 84 5.03 2.55 9.35
CA ASP A 84 5.71 2.47 10.66
C ASP A 84 5.68 1.04 11.22
N LEU A 85 4.53 0.35 11.11
CA LEU A 85 4.40 -1.05 11.54
C LEU A 85 5.29 -2.00 10.74
N ILE A 86 5.29 -1.88 9.41
CA ILE A 86 6.16 -2.70 8.53
C ILE A 86 7.62 -2.42 8.87
N GLN A 87 8.00 -1.14 8.97
CA GLN A 87 9.37 -0.73 9.28
C GLN A 87 9.85 -1.26 10.64
N LEU A 88 8.96 -1.37 11.62
CA LEU A 88 9.26 -1.99 12.93
C LEU A 88 9.57 -3.49 12.80
N LYS A 89 8.89 -4.19 11.89
CA LYS A 89 9.02 -5.65 11.72
C LYS A 89 10.20 -6.05 10.86
N VAL A 90 10.47 -5.29 9.80
CA VAL A 90 11.47 -5.67 8.79
C VAL A 90 12.64 -4.70 8.72
N GLY A 91 12.70 -3.71 9.60
CA GLY A 91 13.77 -2.73 9.69
C GLY A 91 15.11 -3.39 9.99
N GLY A 92 15.92 -3.53 8.94
CA GLY A 92 17.19 -4.26 8.96
C GLY A 92 17.32 -5.25 7.80
N ILE A 93 16.20 -5.71 7.25
CA ILE A 93 16.14 -6.55 6.05
C ILE A 93 15.73 -5.69 4.85
N TYR A 94 14.70 -4.86 5.02
CA TYR A 94 14.18 -3.98 3.97
C TYR A 94 14.25 -2.50 4.37
N ILE A 95 14.41 -1.65 3.36
CA ILE A 95 14.08 -0.22 3.44
C ILE A 95 12.62 -0.07 3.00
N VAL A 96 11.79 0.57 3.83
CA VAL A 96 10.39 0.84 3.48
C VAL A 96 10.30 2.25 2.87
N GLU A 97 9.73 2.35 1.68
CA GLU A 97 9.56 3.62 0.94
C GLU A 97 8.07 3.91 0.72
N ASN A 98 7.64 5.13 1.05
CA ASN A 98 6.31 5.62 0.65
C ASN A 98 6.36 6.07 -0.82
N LYS A 99 5.55 5.46 -1.70
CA LYS A 99 5.35 5.88 -3.10
C LYS A 99 3.91 6.29 -3.38
N VAL A 100 3.08 6.45 -2.36
CA VAL A 100 1.69 6.85 -2.54
C VAL A 100 1.62 8.29 -3.02
N ASN A 101 0.83 8.51 -4.08
CA ASN A 101 0.48 9.81 -4.60
C ASN A 101 -1.01 9.77 -5.00
N VAL A 102 -1.84 10.50 -4.25
CA VAL A 102 -3.31 10.52 -4.36
C VAL A 102 -3.87 11.92 -4.22
#